data_AF-A0A504KQD6-F1
#
_entry.id   AF-A0A504KQD6-F1
#
_cell.length_a   1.000
_cell.length_b   1.000
_cell.length_c   1.000
_cell.angle_alpha   90.00
_cell.angle_beta   90.00
_cell.angle_gamma   90.00
#
_symmetry.space_group_name_H-M   'P 1'
#
loop_
_entity.id
_entity.type
_entity.pdbx_description
1 polymer ?
#
loop_
_entity_poly.entity_id
_entity_poly.type
_entity_poly.pdbx_seq_one_letter_code
_entity_poly.pdbx_strand_id
1 'polypeptide(L)'
;MSGETDLQKLLASMTPQLYPEVHVFASLAPGTPVPAGLDPVMQFREREGLTLIVTEDEAKAAGLVGTFRCRMITLDIHSSLEAVGFLAAITTRLAKAGMGVNPVSAFYHDHLFVPAERAEEALAILRQLATESRA
;
A
#
# COMPACT_ATOMS: atom_id res chain seq x y z
N MET A 1 2.29 19.65 15.11
CA MET A 1 3.31 20.07 14.11
C MET A 1 2.68 19.85 12.75
N SER A 2 2.55 20.89 11.93
CA SER A 2 1.96 20.77 10.59
C SER A 2 2.92 20.00 9.68
N GLY A 3 2.47 18.93 9.03
CA GLY A 3 3.26 18.20 8.04
C GLY A 3 3.54 19.05 6.79
N GLU A 4 4.50 18.62 5.98
CA GLU A 4 4.80 19.29 4.70
C GLU A 4 3.61 19.13 3.73
N THR A 5 3.32 20.19 2.97
CA THR A 5 2.22 20.24 1.99
C THR A 5 2.70 20.61 0.60
N ASP A 6 3.94 21.06 0.45
CA ASP A 6 4.59 21.25 -0.84
C ASP A 6 4.85 19.89 -1.50
N LEU A 7 4.14 19.64 -2.60
CA LEU A 7 4.19 18.38 -3.33
C LEU A 7 5.61 18.02 -3.80
N GLN A 8 6.40 18.99 -4.25
CA GLN A 8 7.76 18.73 -4.72
C GLN A 8 8.65 18.27 -3.57
N LYS A 9 8.62 18.99 -2.43
CA LYS A 9 9.37 18.58 -1.24
C LYS A 9 8.92 17.24 -0.69
N LEU A 10 7.61 16.96 -0.73
CA LEU A 10 7.09 15.67 -0.31
C LEU A 10 7.68 14.54 -1.16
N LEU A 11 7.55 14.64 -2.49
CA LEU A 11 8.10 13.63 -3.40
C LEU A 11 9.61 13.47 -3.24
N ALA A 12 10.34 14.58 -3.09
CA ALA A 12 11.80 14.60 -2.93
C ALA A 12 12.30 13.94 -1.64
N SER A 13 11.50 14.03 -0.58
CA SER A 13 11.81 13.50 0.75
C SER A 13 11.27 12.09 1.00
N MET A 14 10.45 11.55 0.10
CA MET A 14 9.92 10.19 0.18
C MET A 14 11.04 9.13 0.22
N THR A 15 10.99 8.26 1.22
CA THR A 15 11.90 7.11 1.35
C THR A 15 11.09 5.80 1.31
N PRO A 16 10.82 5.23 0.12
CA PRO A 16 9.98 4.04 0.01
C PRO A 16 10.70 2.81 0.58
N GLN A 17 9.98 2.04 1.41
CA GLN A 17 10.47 0.81 2.03
C GLN A 17 9.64 -0.39 1.59
N LEU A 18 10.29 -1.39 0.99
CA LEU A 18 9.65 -2.61 0.49
C LEU A 18 9.79 -3.74 1.49
N TYR A 19 8.68 -4.40 1.80
CA TYR A 19 8.62 -5.53 2.72
C TYR A 19 8.75 -6.87 1.99
N PRO A 20 9.39 -7.89 2.59
CA PRO A 20 9.60 -9.18 1.94
C PRO A 20 8.32 -10.03 1.85
N GLU A 21 7.38 -9.85 2.76
CA GLU A 21 6.18 -10.69 2.86
C GLU A 21 5.23 -10.48 1.69
N VAL A 22 4.72 -11.58 1.16
CA VAL A 22 3.61 -11.57 0.19
C VAL A 22 2.30 -11.52 0.96
N HIS A 23 1.48 -10.54 0.59
CA HIS A 23 0.15 -10.33 1.10
C HIS A 23 -0.90 -10.69 0.05
N VAL A 24 -2.12 -10.90 0.51
CA VAL A 24 -3.31 -11.13 -0.32
C VAL A 24 -4.49 -10.35 0.22
N PHE A 25 -5.41 -10.00 -0.66
CA PHE A 25 -6.71 -9.42 -0.32
C PHE A 25 -7.74 -10.55 -0.20
N ALA A 26 -8.38 -10.66 0.96
CA ALA A 26 -9.48 -11.59 1.21
C ALA A 26 -10.72 -10.83 1.65
N SER A 27 -11.89 -11.44 1.47
CA SER A 27 -13.17 -10.87 1.92
C SER A 27 -13.92 -11.87 2.77
N LEU A 28 -14.49 -11.40 3.88
CA LEU A 28 -15.41 -12.15 4.73
C LEU A 28 -16.82 -11.62 4.52
N ALA A 29 -17.80 -12.52 4.44
CA ALA A 29 -19.20 -12.14 4.32
C ALA A 29 -19.65 -11.30 5.54
N PRO A 30 -20.67 -10.41 5.39
CA PRO A 30 -21.13 -9.56 6.48
C PRO A 30 -21.49 -10.37 7.74
N GLY A 31 -21.02 -9.90 8.90
CA GLY A 31 -21.24 -10.57 10.19
C GLY A 31 -20.37 -11.80 10.45
N THR A 32 -19.54 -12.23 9.49
CA THR A 32 -18.55 -13.29 9.72
C THR A 32 -17.40 -12.74 10.57
N PRO A 33 -17.09 -13.34 11.72
CA PRO A 33 -15.97 -12.90 12.55
C PRO A 33 -14.63 -13.20 11.85
N VAL A 34 -13.62 -12.40 12.11
CA VAL A 34 -12.25 -12.68 11.66
C VAL A 34 -11.78 -14.00 12.31
N PRO A 35 -11.32 -14.99 11.53
CA PRO A 35 -10.77 -16.22 12.07
C PRO A 35 -9.67 -15.98 13.10
N ALA A 36 -9.65 -16.80 14.16
CA ALA A 36 -8.60 -16.72 15.18
C ALA A 36 -7.22 -17.01 14.57
N GLY A 37 -6.22 -16.23 14.96
CA GLY A 37 -4.83 -16.39 14.50
C GLY A 37 -4.47 -15.61 13.22
N LEU A 38 -5.42 -14.87 12.62
CA LEU A 38 -5.08 -13.86 11.62
C LEU A 38 -4.62 -12.56 12.32
N ASP A 39 -3.56 -11.96 11.81
CA ASP A 39 -3.13 -10.60 12.17
C ASP A 39 -3.14 -9.69 10.92
N PRO A 40 -4.33 -9.24 10.46
CA PRO A 40 -4.43 -8.46 9.24
C PRO A 40 -3.72 -7.12 9.38
N VAL A 41 -2.82 -6.80 8.44
CA VAL A 41 -2.21 -5.46 8.33
C VAL A 41 -3.27 -4.39 8.03
N MET A 42 -4.39 -4.78 7.42
CA MET A 42 -5.51 -3.90 7.15
C MET A 42 -6.84 -4.64 7.27
N GLN A 43 -7.84 -3.97 7.85
CA GLN A 43 -9.24 -4.35 7.79
C GLN A 43 -10.07 -3.18 7.31
N PHE A 44 -10.94 -3.41 6.32
CA PHE A 44 -11.85 -2.38 5.81
C PHE A 44 -13.27 -2.94 5.69
N ARG A 45 -14.21 -2.28 6.35
CA ARG A 45 -15.63 -2.69 6.30
C ARG A 45 -16.29 -2.07 5.09
N GLU A 46 -16.66 -2.93 4.15
CA GLU A 46 -17.45 -2.58 2.97
C GLU A 46 -18.92 -2.96 3.22
N ARG A 47 -19.80 -2.57 2.28
CA ARG A 47 -21.20 -3.00 2.32
C ARG A 47 -21.33 -4.49 2.04
N GLU A 48 -20.46 -5.00 1.16
CA GLU A 48 -20.42 -6.37 0.66
C GLU A 48 -19.78 -7.34 1.65
N GLY A 49 -18.91 -6.85 2.55
CA GLY A 49 -18.15 -7.70 3.47
C GLY A 49 -17.06 -6.96 4.23
N LEU A 50 -16.28 -7.70 5.00
CA LEU A 50 -15.05 -7.22 5.63
C LEU A 50 -13.87 -7.61 4.75
N THR A 51 -13.20 -6.63 4.15
CA THR A 51 -11.95 -6.84 3.44
C THR A 51 -10.79 -6.93 4.43
N LEU A 52 -9.92 -7.91 4.22
CA LEU A 52 -8.70 -8.15 4.98
C LEU A 52 -7.51 -8.11 4.03
N ILE A 53 -6.42 -7.47 4.47
CA ILE A 53 -5.10 -7.72 3.91
C ILE A 53 -4.31 -8.50 4.96
N VAL A 54 -3.91 -9.72 4.61
CA VAL A 54 -3.16 -10.65 5.45
C VAL A 54 -1.98 -11.19 4.66
N THR A 55 -1.02 -11.81 5.33
CA THR A 55 0.03 -12.55 4.61
C THR A 55 -0.57 -13.75 3.86
N GLU A 56 0.11 -14.17 2.79
CA GLU A 56 -0.33 -15.32 1.99
C GLU A 56 -0.39 -16.62 2.82
N ASP A 57 0.52 -16.77 3.80
CA ASP A 57 0.59 -17.94 4.66
C ASP A 57 -0.55 -17.97 5.69
N GLU A 58 -0.89 -16.83 6.29
CA GLU A 58 -2.05 -16.70 7.17
C GLU A 58 -3.36 -17.01 6.44
N ALA A 59 -3.55 -16.48 5.22
CA ALA A 59 -4.73 -16.78 4.42
C ALA A 59 -4.86 -18.28 4.15
N LYS A 60 -3.75 -18.94 3.77
CA LYS A 60 -3.72 -20.40 3.55
C LYS A 60 -4.05 -21.17 4.83
N ALA A 61 -3.45 -20.79 5.96
CA ALA A 61 -3.68 -21.45 7.25
C ALA A 61 -5.14 -21.31 7.73
N ALA A 62 -5.77 -20.17 7.46
CA ALA A 62 -7.17 -19.91 7.80
C ALA A 62 -8.18 -20.44 6.76
N GLY A 63 -7.72 -21.05 5.67
CA GLY A 63 -8.58 -21.53 4.58
C GLY A 63 -9.28 -20.40 3.80
N LEU A 64 -8.73 -19.19 3.82
CA LEU A 64 -9.25 -18.04 3.10
C LEU A 64 -8.75 -18.03 1.65
N VAL A 65 -9.66 -17.77 0.71
CA VAL A 65 -9.30 -17.52 -0.68
C VAL A 65 -8.80 -16.09 -0.80
N GLY A 66 -7.48 -15.94 -0.80
CA GLY A 66 -6.81 -14.68 -1.09
C GLY A 66 -6.75 -14.41 -2.60
N THR A 67 -6.89 -13.14 -2.96
CA THR A 67 -6.71 -12.64 -4.33
C THR A 67 -5.59 -11.60 -4.35
N PHE A 68 -5.06 -11.33 -5.55
CA PHE A 68 -4.03 -10.31 -5.77
C PHE A 68 -2.79 -10.49 -4.85
N ARG A 69 -1.93 -11.46 -5.21
CA ARG A 69 -0.63 -11.61 -4.54
C ARG A 69 0.18 -10.33 -4.72
N CYS A 70 0.49 -9.68 -3.60
CA CYS A 70 1.10 -8.36 -3.60
C CYS A 70 2.18 -8.25 -2.54
N ARG A 71 3.07 -7.27 -2.69
CA ARG A 71 4.01 -6.86 -1.65
C ARG A 71 3.73 -5.43 -1.26
N MET A 72 3.94 -5.13 0.03
CA MET A 72 3.70 -3.81 0.59
C MET A 72 4.94 -2.93 0.42
N ILE A 73 4.73 -1.70 -0.01
CA ILE A 73 5.71 -0.62 0.06
C ILE A 73 5.15 0.48 0.96
N THR A 74 5.83 0.79 2.06
CA THR A 74 5.51 1.97 2.88
C THR A 74 6.19 3.19 2.31
N LEU A 75 5.42 4.26 2.13
CA LEU A 75 5.92 5.57 1.74
C LEU A 75 6.30 6.33 3.01
N ASP A 76 7.53 6.13 3.48
CA ASP A 76 8.01 6.82 4.68
C ASP A 76 8.27 8.29 4.34
N ILE A 77 7.47 9.17 4.94
CA ILE A 77 7.46 10.61 4.72
C ILE A 77 6.78 11.31 5.89
N HIS A 78 7.28 12.50 6.25
CA HIS A 78 6.62 13.39 7.21
C HIS A 78 5.54 14.22 6.50
N SER A 79 4.53 13.55 5.95
CA SER A 79 3.42 14.22 5.27
C SER A 79 2.32 14.63 6.25
N SER A 80 1.62 15.73 5.92
CA SER A 80 0.30 15.97 6.48
C SER A 80 -0.72 15.09 5.76
N LEU A 81 -1.74 14.57 6.46
CA LEU A 81 -2.90 13.90 5.85
C LEU A 81 -3.61 14.78 4.79
N GLU A 82 -3.32 16.08 4.79
CA GLU A 82 -3.91 17.09 3.90
C GLU A 82 -3.09 17.34 2.61
N ALA A 83 -2.01 16.59 2.39
CA ALA A 83 -1.14 16.78 1.23
C ALA A 83 -1.85 16.43 -0.09
N VAL A 84 -2.37 17.45 -0.78
CA VAL A 84 -3.06 17.29 -2.07
C VAL A 84 -2.08 16.86 -3.16
N GLY A 85 -2.43 15.80 -3.88
CA GLY A 85 -1.72 15.38 -5.10
C GLY A 85 -0.54 14.42 -4.90
N PHE A 86 -0.16 14.12 -3.65
CA PHE A 86 0.95 13.20 -3.36
C PHE A 86 0.71 11.79 -3.93
N LEU A 87 -0.38 11.14 -3.51
CA LEU A 87 -0.76 9.83 -4.05
C LEU A 87 -1.10 9.89 -5.55
N ALA A 88 -1.63 11.00 -6.05
CA ALA A 88 -1.94 11.15 -7.47
C ALA A 88 -0.68 11.12 -8.33
N ALA A 89 0.38 11.81 -7.92
CA ALA A 89 1.67 11.79 -8.60
C ALA A 89 2.28 10.37 -8.61
N ILE A 90 2.24 9.69 -7.47
CA ILE A 90 2.79 8.34 -7.30
C ILE A 90 2.04 7.31 -8.15
N THR A 91 0.72 7.26 -8.02
CA THR A 91 -0.12 6.30 -8.75
C THR A 91 -0.06 6.54 -10.26
N THR A 92 0.03 7.80 -10.71
CA THR A 92 0.26 8.14 -12.12
C THR A 92 1.58 7.57 -12.64
N ARG A 93 2.66 7.63 -11.85
CA ARG A 93 3.97 7.10 -12.24
C ARG A 93 3.95 5.59 -12.38
N LEU A 94 3.33 4.88 -11.44
CA LEU A 94 3.17 3.43 -11.52
C LEU A 94 2.22 3.01 -12.67
N ALA A 95 1.14 3.77 -12.89
CA ALA A 95 0.22 3.52 -14.00
C ALA A 95 0.90 3.67 -15.37
N LYS A 96 1.82 4.63 -15.53
CA LYS A 96 2.64 4.77 -16.76
C LYS A 96 3.53 3.55 -17.04
N ALA A 97 3.90 2.80 -16.00
CA ALA A 97 4.60 1.52 -16.13
C ALA A 97 3.63 0.33 -16.31
N GLY A 98 2.33 0.58 -16.52
CA GLY A 98 1.31 -0.46 -16.65
C GLY A 98 1.16 -1.28 -15.36
N MET A 99 1.34 -0.66 -14.18
CA MET A 99 1.25 -1.33 -12.89
C MET A 99 -0.03 -0.93 -12.16
N GLY A 100 -0.85 -1.94 -11.84
CA GLY A 100 -1.94 -1.76 -10.87
C GLY A 100 -1.38 -1.58 -9.47
N VAL A 101 -1.94 -0.65 -8.71
CA VAL A 101 -1.55 -0.36 -7.33
C VAL A 101 -2.79 -0.18 -6.48
N ASN A 102 -2.78 -0.75 -5.28
CA ASN A 102 -3.82 -0.55 -4.28
C ASN A 102 -3.23 0.27 -3.13
N PRO A 103 -3.41 1.61 -3.13
CA PRO A 103 -2.95 2.46 -2.04
C PRO A 103 -3.86 2.35 -0.82
N VAL A 104 -3.27 2.42 0.37
CA VAL A 104 -3.93 2.49 1.67
C VAL A 104 -3.32 3.66 2.44
N SER A 105 -4.09 4.70 2.67
CA SER A 105 -3.69 5.81 3.54
C SER A 105 -3.99 5.48 4.99
N ALA A 106 -2.94 5.18 5.76
CA ALA A 106 -3.05 4.98 7.20
C ALA A 106 -2.78 6.29 7.96
N PHE A 107 -2.80 6.23 9.28
CA PHE A 107 -2.63 7.42 10.12
C PHE A 107 -1.23 8.06 9.98
N TYR A 108 -0.18 7.24 9.87
CA TYR A 108 1.20 7.72 9.82
C TYR A 108 1.77 7.78 8.41
N HIS A 109 1.45 6.78 7.59
CA HIS A 109 2.04 6.62 6.27
C HIS A 109 1.01 6.11 5.27
N ASP A 110 1.29 6.38 4.00
CA ASP A 110 0.64 5.68 2.91
C ASP A 110 1.37 4.36 2.64
N HIS A 111 0.61 3.32 2.34
CA HIS A 111 1.10 2.00 1.99
C HIS A 111 0.60 1.65 0.59
N LEU A 112 1.48 1.11 -0.25
CA LEU A 112 1.15 0.66 -1.60
C LEU A 112 1.23 -0.86 -1.65
N PHE A 113 0.14 -1.49 -2.07
CA PHE A 113 0.15 -2.91 -2.41
C PHE A 113 0.27 -3.06 -3.93
N VAL A 114 1.43 -3.56 -4.36
CA VAL A 114 1.81 -3.74 -5.77
C VAL A 114 1.99 -5.23 -6.09
N PRO A 115 1.86 -5.69 -7.35
CA PRO A 115 2.04 -7.09 -7.72
C PRO A 115 3.36 -7.64 -7.19
N ALA A 116 3.34 -8.79 -6.52
CA ALA A 116 4.50 -9.30 -5.78
C ALA A 116 5.75 -9.46 -6.68
N GLU A 117 5.53 -9.87 -7.91
CA GLU A 117 6.52 -10.16 -8.95
C GLU A 117 7.14 -8.89 -9.54
N ARG A 118 6.50 -7.74 -9.33
CA ARG A 118 6.94 -6.43 -9.83
C ARG A 118 7.25 -5.45 -8.69
N ALA A 119 7.35 -5.92 -7.46
CA ALA A 119 7.53 -5.05 -6.30
C ALA A 119 8.88 -4.31 -6.32
N GLU A 120 9.95 -4.96 -6.79
CA GLU A 120 11.26 -4.32 -6.96
C GLU A 120 11.25 -3.26 -8.08
N GLU A 121 10.50 -3.51 -9.16
CA GLU A 121 10.28 -2.53 -10.24
C GLU A 121 9.54 -1.30 -9.70
N ALA A 122 8.48 -1.52 -8.91
CA ALA A 122 7.75 -0.44 -8.24
C ALA A 122 8.66 0.39 -7.34
N LEU A 123 9.48 -0.27 -6.51
CA LEU A 123 10.43 0.40 -5.62
C LEU A 123 11.44 1.25 -6.41
N ALA A 124 11.96 0.73 -7.52
CA ALA A 124 12.88 1.47 -8.39
C ALA A 124 12.22 2.73 -8.99
N ILE A 125 10.99 2.61 -9.49
CA ILE A 125 10.21 3.74 -10.04
C ILE A 125 9.98 4.82 -8.98
N LEU A 126 9.62 4.42 -7.76
CA LEU A 126 9.37 5.35 -6.65
C LEU A 126 10.66 6.08 -6.23
N ARG A 127 11.78 5.37 -6.15
CA ARG A 127 13.09 5.98 -5.85
C ARG A 127 13.50 6.97 -6.94
N GLN A 128 13.29 6.62 -8.21
CA GLN A 128 13.56 7.51 -9.33
C GLN A 128 12.70 8.78 -9.25
N LEU A 129 11.40 8.65 -8.97
CA LEU A 129 10.51 9.79 -8.77
C LEU A 129 10.99 10.73 -7.65
N ALA A 130 11.46 10.16 -6.53
CA ALA A 130 12.01 10.94 -5.43
C ALA A 130 13.31 11.68 -5.84
N THR A 131 14.19 11.04 -6.61
CA THR A 131 15.41 11.67 -7.12
C THR A 131 15.09 12.82 -8.10
N GLU A 132 14.16 12.61 -9.03
CA GLU A 132 13.76 13.62 -10.01
C GLU A 132 13.12 14.86 -9.37
N SER A 133 12.50 14.69 -8.20
CA SER A 133 11.85 15.79 -7.47
C SER A 133 12.83 16.62 -6.62
N ARG A 134 14.10 16.21 -6.53
CA ARG A 134 15.17 16.99 -5.85
C ARG A 134 15.86 18.00 -6.77
N ALA A 135 15.67 17.87 -8.08
CA ALA A 135 16.30 18.69 -9.11
C ALA A 135 15.46 19.92 -9.43
#